data_AF-A0A7D5UUE1-F1
#
_entry.id   AF-A0A7D5UUE1-F1
#
_cell.length_a   1.000
_cell.length_b   1.000
_cell.length_c   1.000
_cell.angle_alpha   90.00
_cell.angle_beta   90.00
_cell.angle_gamma   90.00
#
_symmetry.space_group_name_H-M   'P 1'
#
loop_
_entity.id
_entity.type
_entity.pdbx_description
1 polymer ?
#
loop_
_entity_poly.entity_id
_entity_poly.type
_entity_poly.pdbx_seq_one_letter_code
_entity_poly.pdbx_strand_id
1 'polypeptide(L)'
;MRADHDLVATHADLHPRNIMVEWDTEEGGTLHITAIIDWELAGWYPEYWEFVKALHTVDIKGALADWYEYLPTAAIGSWPTEFSLDLLIGRWLG
;
A
#
# COMPACT_ATOMS: atom_id res chain seq x y z
N MET A 1 3.73 -7.74 18.22
CA MET A 1 3.18 -8.13 16.91
C MET A 1 2.41 -9.41 17.11
N ARG A 2 1.24 -9.57 16.48
CA ARG A 2 0.54 -10.84 16.57
C ARG A 2 1.35 -11.91 15.83
N ALA A 3 1.23 -13.16 16.25
CA ALA A 3 1.97 -14.28 15.67
C ALA A 3 1.09 -15.14 14.75
N ASP A 4 -0.21 -14.84 14.68
CA ASP A 4 -1.25 -15.59 13.99
C ASP A 4 -1.70 -14.94 12.67
N HIS A 5 -0.79 -14.23 11.99
CA HIS A 5 -1.09 -13.62 10.70
C HIS A 5 -1.03 -14.64 9.55
N ASP A 6 -1.98 -14.52 8.63
CA ASP A 6 -1.97 -15.28 7.40
C ASP A 6 -0.82 -14.86 6.49
N LEU A 7 -0.26 -15.83 5.77
CA LEU A 7 0.76 -15.60 4.75
C LEU A 7 0.07 -15.35 3.40
N VAL A 8 0.22 -14.15 2.85
CA VAL A 8 -0.44 -13.73 1.61
C VAL A 8 0.59 -13.17 0.62
N ALA A 9 0.24 -13.16 -0.66
CA ALA A 9 1.03 -12.47 -1.66
C ALA A 9 0.82 -10.96 -1.53
N THR A 10 1.89 -10.20 -1.36
CA THR A 10 1.86 -8.73 -1.29
C THR A 10 2.80 -8.14 -2.33
N HIS A 11 2.41 -6.98 -2.87
CA HIS A 11 3.23 -6.11 -3.69
C HIS A 11 4.40 -5.49 -2.91
N ALA A 12 4.18 -5.13 -1.64
CA ALA A 12 5.17 -4.54 -0.72
C ALA A 12 5.76 -3.16 -1.10
N ASP A 13 5.37 -2.60 -2.25
CA ASP A 13 5.61 -1.19 -2.65
C ASP A 13 4.37 -0.57 -3.31
N LEU A 14 3.18 -0.79 -2.74
CA LEU A 14 1.94 -0.26 -3.33
C LEU A 14 1.85 1.27 -3.15
N HIS A 15 2.05 1.98 -4.25
CA HIS A 15 2.05 3.45 -4.34
C HIS A 15 1.40 3.88 -5.67
N PRO A 16 0.78 5.08 -5.79
CA PRO A 16 0.08 5.49 -7.01
C PRO A 16 0.93 5.43 -8.28
N ARG A 17 2.25 5.62 -8.15
CA ARG A 17 3.22 5.51 -9.26
C ARG A 17 3.28 4.11 -9.89
N ASN A 18 2.89 3.09 -9.13
CA ASN A 18 2.92 1.68 -9.50
C ASN A 18 1.55 1.18 -9.98
N ILE A 19 0.56 2.09 -10.13
CA ILE A 19 -0.79 1.77 -10.60
C ILE A 19 -1.01 2.45 -11.94
N MET A 20 -1.21 1.65 -12.98
CA MET A 20 -1.57 2.15 -14.30
C MET A 20 -3.07 2.39 -14.37
N VAL A 21 -3.45 3.54 -14.91
CA VAL A 21 -4.84 3.94 -15.07
C VAL A 21 -5.11 4.35 -16.51
N GLU A 22 -6.28 4.03 -17.00
CA GLU A 22 -6.83 4.50 -18.27
C GLU A 22 -8.05 5.37 -17.98
N TRP A 23 -8.11 6.52 -18.64
CA TRP A 23 -9.26 7.41 -18.57
C TRP A 23 -10.14 7.17 -19.79
N ASP A 24 -11.27 6.53 -19.57
CA ASP A 24 -12.30 6.39 -20.59
C ASP A 24 -13.09 7.70 -20.66
N THR A 25 -13.09 8.35 -21.83
CA THR A 25 -13.76 9.64 -22.05
C THR A 25 -15.25 9.52 -22.36
N GLU A 26 -15.79 8.31 -22.45
CA GLU A 26 -17.24 8.10 -22.67
C GLU A 26 -18.08 8.53 -21.44
N GLU A 27 -19.32 8.94 -21.71
CA GLU A 27 -20.34 9.52 -20.79
C GLU A 27 -19.90 9.80 -19.34
N GLY A 28 -19.20 10.91 -19.14
CA GLY A 28 -18.87 11.43 -17.80
C GLY A 28 -17.46 11.11 -17.30
N GLY A 29 -16.70 10.30 -18.04
CA GLY A 29 -15.32 10.01 -17.72
C GLY A 29 -15.18 8.94 -16.64
N THR A 30 -14.74 7.73 -17.00
CA THR A 30 -14.50 6.66 -16.03
C THR A 30 -13.00 6.35 -15.95
N LEU A 31 -12.48 6.23 -14.73
CA LEU A 31 -11.11 5.81 -14.49
C LEU A 31 -11.07 4.29 -14.29
N HIS A 32 -10.27 3.61 -15.10
CA HIS A 32 -10.05 2.17 -15.03
C HIS A 32 -8.63 1.86 -14.62
N ILE A 33 -8.46 1.06 -13.56
CA ILE A 33 -7.15 0.50 -13.21
C ILE A 33 -6.84 -0.60 -14.22
N THR A 34 -5.74 -0.46 -14.96
CA THR A 34 -5.36 -1.40 -16.02
C THR A 34 -4.26 -2.38 -15.60
N ALA A 35 -3.37 -1.95 -14.70
CA ALA A 35 -2.31 -2.82 -14.16
C ALA A 35 -1.76 -2.31 -12.83
N ILE A 36 -1.22 -3.24 -12.05
CA ILE A 36 -0.26 -2.96 -10.98
C ILE A 36 1.10 -3.43 -11.50
N ILE A 37 2.11 -2.55 -11.44
CA ILE A 37 3.46 -2.78 -11.96
C ILE A 37 4.49 -2.65 -10.85
N ASP A 38 5.76 -2.97 -11.16
CA ASP A 38 6.89 -2.84 -10.22
C ASP A 38 6.89 -3.83 -9.05
N TRP A 39 6.71 -5.11 -9.38
CA TRP A 39 6.63 -6.24 -8.42
C TRP A 39 7.99 -6.70 -7.86
N GLU A 40 9.06 -5.93 -7.99
CA GLU A 40 10.41 -6.39 -7.61
C GLU A 40 10.58 -6.62 -6.10
N LEU A 41 9.77 -5.94 -5.28
CA LEU A 41 9.71 -6.11 -3.83
C LEU A 41 8.62 -7.09 -3.38
N ALA A 42 7.87 -7.66 -4.32
CA ALA A 42 6.75 -8.52 -4.01
C ALA A 42 7.20 -9.87 -3.42
N GLY A 43 6.31 -10.47 -2.64
CA GLY A 43 6.59 -11.76 -2.01
C GLY A 43 5.45 -12.25 -1.14
N TRP A 44 5.71 -13.34 -0.44
CA TRP A 44 4.80 -13.90 0.55
C TRP A 44 5.14 -13.33 1.91
N TYR A 45 4.26 -12.45 2.41
CA TYR A 45 4.44 -11.74 3.67
C TYR A 45 3.17 -11.86 4.53
N PRO A 46 3.24 -11.53 5.82
CA PRO A 46 2.05 -11.44 6.65
C PRO A 46 1.00 -10.49 6.05
N GLU A 47 -0.28 -10.78 6.23
CA GLU A 47 -1.42 -10.00 5.71
C GLU A 47 -1.39 -8.48 6.00
N TYR A 48 -0.72 -8.05 7.07
CA TYR A 48 -0.57 -6.63 7.39
C TYR A 48 0.46 -5.90 6.52
N TRP A 49 1.32 -6.64 5.84
CA TRP A 49 2.54 -6.11 5.24
C TRP A 49 2.27 -5.08 4.15
N GLU A 50 1.25 -5.32 3.31
CA GLU A 50 0.86 -4.39 2.25
C GLU A 50 0.43 -3.03 2.83
N PHE A 51 -0.44 -3.05 3.85
CA PHE A 51 -0.90 -1.82 4.51
C PHE A 51 0.26 -1.05 5.13
N VAL A 52 1.16 -1.74 5.84
CA VAL A 52 2.31 -1.12 6.48
C VAL A 52 3.23 -0.49 5.44
N LYS A 53 3.60 -1.21 4.38
CA LYS A 53 4.53 -0.70 3.37
C LYS A 53 3.93 0.40 2.52
N ALA A 54 2.65 0.31 2.13
CA ALA A 54 1.98 1.39 1.42
C ALA A 54 2.00 2.72 2.20
N LEU A 55 1.86 2.69 3.54
CA LEU A 55 1.97 3.90 4.37
C LEU A 55 3.39 4.46 4.47
N HIS A 56 4.43 3.63 4.37
CA HIS A 56 5.82 4.10 4.30
C HIS A 56 6.16 4.81 2.99
N THR A 57 5.37 4.61 1.94
CA THR A 57 5.56 5.30 0.65
C THR A 57 4.94 6.70 0.61
N VAL A 58 4.20 7.12 1.64
CA VAL A 58 3.51 8.41 1.68
C VAL A 58 4.51 9.54 1.91
N ASP A 59 4.65 10.43 0.92
CA ASP A 59 5.44 11.66 1.05
C ASP A 59 4.64 12.73 1.82
N ILE A 60 5.19 13.26 2.90
CA ILE A 60 4.58 14.31 3.72
C ILE A 60 4.44 15.68 3.04
N LYS A 61 5.10 15.92 1.89
CA LYS A 61 5.07 17.24 1.20
C LYS A 61 4.87 17.15 -0.32
N GLY A 62 4.57 15.97 -0.84
CA GLY A 62 4.46 15.70 -2.28
C GLY A 62 3.04 15.81 -2.85
N ALA A 63 2.93 15.69 -4.17
CA ALA A 63 1.65 15.65 -4.88
C ALA A 63 0.80 14.40 -4.56
N LEU A 64 1.37 13.43 -3.84
CA LEU A 64 0.74 12.18 -3.42
C LEU A 64 0.70 12.05 -1.89
N ALA A 65 0.77 13.18 -1.17
CA ALA A 65 0.72 13.21 0.29
C ALA A 65 -0.61 12.71 0.88
N ASP A 66 -1.66 12.72 0.07
CA ASP A 66 -3.00 12.21 0.36
C ASP A 66 -3.16 10.72 0.06
N TRP A 67 -2.12 10.00 -0.40
CA TRP A 67 -2.22 8.59 -0.77
C TRP A 67 -2.84 7.71 0.32
N TYR A 68 -2.54 7.99 1.59
CA TYR A 68 -3.11 7.26 2.73
C TYR A 68 -4.65 7.29 2.77
N GLU A 69 -5.29 8.30 2.18
CA GLU A 69 -6.75 8.45 2.11
C GLU A 69 -7.39 7.50 1.08
N TYR A 70 -6.61 7.06 0.09
CA TYR A 70 -7.08 6.22 -1.03
C TYR A 70 -6.64 4.77 -0.92
N LEU A 71 -6.03 4.36 0.20
CA LEU A 71 -5.63 2.97 0.39
C LEU A 71 -6.84 2.03 0.30
N PRO A 72 -6.75 0.93 -0.48
CA PRO A 72 -7.84 -0.01 -0.65
C PRO A 72 -7.95 -0.93 0.58
N THR A 73 -8.26 -0.35 1.75
CA THR A 73 -8.30 -1.05 3.05
C THR A 73 -9.31 -2.20 3.10
N ALA A 74 -10.32 -2.19 2.23
CA ALA A 74 -11.22 -3.33 2.05
C ALA A 74 -10.52 -4.57 1.46
N ALA A 75 -9.46 -4.37 0.66
CA ALA A 75 -8.69 -5.44 0.04
C ALA A 75 -7.43 -5.81 0.84
N ILE A 76 -6.72 -4.82 1.39
CA ILE A 76 -5.42 -5.03 2.07
C ILE A 76 -5.53 -5.05 3.61
N GLY A 77 -6.73 -4.81 4.14
CA GLY A 77 -6.97 -4.65 5.57
C GLY A 77 -6.52 -3.30 6.11
N SER A 78 -6.72 -3.11 7.42
CA SER A 78 -6.27 -1.94 8.17
C SER A 78 -5.57 -2.39 9.43
N TRP A 79 -4.28 -2.05 9.54
CA TRP A 79 -3.36 -2.63 10.53
C TRP A 79 -2.60 -1.54 11.30
N PRO A 80 -3.31 -0.64 12.01
CA PRO A 80 -2.67 0.51 12.67
C PRO A 80 -1.74 0.10 13.81
N THR A 81 -1.98 -1.05 14.45
CA THR A 81 -1.13 -1.56 15.54
C THR A 81 0.19 -2.05 14.99
N GLU A 82 0.16 -2.85 13.92
CA GLU A 82 1.33 -3.37 13.22
C GLU A 82 2.15 -2.23 12.61
N PHE A 83 1.49 -1.23 12.01
CA PHE A 83 2.15 -0.03 11.53
C PHE A 83 2.85 0.75 12.64
N SER A 84 2.18 0.97 13.78
CA SER A 84 2.77 1.66 14.93
C SER A 84 3.97 0.91 15.51
N LEU A 85 3.91 -0.43 15.52
CA LEU A 85 5.03 -1.28 15.94
C LEU A 85 6.19 -1.22 14.94
N ASP A 86 5.91 -1.24 13.64
CA ASP A 86 6.94 -1.13 12.59
C ASP A 86 7.68 0.21 12.68
N LEU A 87 6.96 1.33 12.91
CA LEU A 87 7.56 2.64 13.17
C LEU A 87 8.43 2.65 14.44
N LEU A 88 7.97 2.03 15.52
CA LEU A 88 8.73 1.94 16.77
C LEU A 88 10.03 1.16 16.58
N ILE A 89 9.98 0.05 15.85
CA ILE A 89 11.14 -0.79 15.55
C ILE A 89 12.11 -0.05 14.62
N GLY A 90 11.62 0.58 13.54
CA GLY A 90 12.44 1.33 12.60
C GLY A 90 13.24 2.44 13.29
N ARG A 91 12.61 3.19 14.20
CA ARG A 91 13.29 4.20 15.01
C ARG A 91 14.39 3.64 15.90
N TRP A 92 14.25 2.39 16.36
CA TRP A 92 15.21 1.76 17.25
C TRP A 92 16.41 1.16 16.50
N LEU A 93 16.21 0.74 15.25
CA LEU A 93 17.23 0.07 14.44
C LEU A 93 18.05 1.01 13.53
N GLY A 94 17.59 2.24 13.29
CA GLY A 94 18.34 3.28 12.56
C GLY A 94 17.94 3.41 11.10
#